data_AF-A0A1E5T8B8-F1
#
_entry.id   AF-A0A1E5T8B8-F1
#
_cell.length_a   1.000
_cell.length_b   1.000
_cell.length_c   1.000
_cell.angle_alpha   90.00
_cell.angle_beta   90.00
_cell.angle_gamma   90.00
#
_symmetry.space_group_name_H-M   'P 1'
#
loop_
_entity.id
_entity.type
_entity.pdbx_description
1 polymer ?
#
loop_
_entity_poly.entity_id
_entity_poly.type
_entity_poly.pdbx_seq_one_letter_code
_entity_poly.pdbx_strand_id
1 'polypeptide(L)'
;MRVEIIYLGLKVAPIKLSYEFYRKCDKKGKPKTMVLGGGVKVKLEANYETMRFLEEILSIDERYKNRDLTNPTDSESYKKVSINIYDDEDYNIRSLELLDSYISNFKEVFYTVKEHIKNEETNNFVKLEFKSASQIINKGEAVNVFGWWLTHPITNAPYKTPVNTVEEKETDLKFIANFERLSSYKGEFGFDWMRDEYKDICDNYEALKKEYNPTTINGKEYFVPWLSMFPKQNNVSLLLKVKQVKGNNGKVKKDDIVKLPTKHGIRFEPNEVRVKDIKENGVLINVFCDSPLSSDTEISLLNKNDATVGKIMFFKNDETRRFGVKFVKVLGNEEDNKYNNLTFNRLQPSWVNKTITAFNETYFNQALIQVKNDGIEEMIIDVDDYENRGVLEAFISDGKKGIPRYKNGFDEELYKQYVKNNGEYRGVIFFLSAFQQPDDRQGHAKLYPTELNYILMTPSSVGTSNLHSYAHELGHTLGLDHTWVTEEDNRKRLQEIEKYIEKNKANVKIYLDQYKDLPDSTPVKNSQKTLGDIRQETKEKLKVVLKDIENEKASRLKFVSKKTFNKATTDNIMDYPGYDLPDGTKIRNYFSGVSFWKWQWIIMRNEITAYYGE
;
A
#
# COMPACT_ATOMS: atom_id res chain seq x y z
N MET A 1 35.65 -4.54 18.68
CA MET A 1 35.24 -5.80 19.31
C MET A 1 33.83 -5.64 19.82
N ARG A 2 32.92 -6.52 19.40
CA ARG A 2 31.50 -6.49 19.77
C ARG A 2 31.19 -7.65 20.69
N VAL A 3 30.34 -7.45 21.69
CA VAL A 3 29.90 -8.52 22.59
C VAL A 3 28.38 -8.55 22.61
N GLU A 4 27.82 -9.75 22.56
CA GLU A 4 26.38 -9.98 22.67
C GLU A 4 26.10 -11.00 23.77
N ILE A 5 25.13 -10.69 24.63
CA ILE A 5 24.54 -11.64 25.59
C ILE A 5 23.15 -11.99 25.09
N ILE A 6 22.85 -13.28 25.04
CA ILE A 6 21.62 -13.82 24.46
C ILE A 6 20.94 -14.72 25.49
N TYR A 7 19.68 -14.44 25.77
CA TYR A 7 18.82 -15.26 26.63
C TYR A 7 17.42 -15.32 26.02
N LEU A 8 16.91 -16.52 25.71
CA LEU A 8 15.59 -16.73 25.09
C LEU A 8 15.32 -15.91 23.82
N GLY A 9 16.38 -15.60 23.06
CA GLY A 9 16.29 -14.77 21.85
C GLY A 9 16.30 -13.27 22.10
N LEU A 10 16.23 -12.82 23.37
CA LEU A 10 16.55 -11.44 23.75
C LEU A 10 18.06 -11.24 23.69
N LYS A 11 18.48 -10.10 23.14
CA LYS A 11 19.90 -9.75 22.96
C LYS A 11 20.19 -8.44 23.68
N VAL A 12 21.29 -8.40 24.41
CA VAL A 12 21.80 -7.17 25.03
C VAL A 12 23.30 -7.04 24.80
N ALA A 13 23.76 -5.81 24.58
CA ALA A 13 25.17 -5.49 24.39
C ALA A 13 25.77 -4.97 25.70
N PRO A 14 26.77 -5.64 26.30
CA PRO A 14 27.36 -5.17 27.54
C PRO A 14 28.41 -4.09 27.30
N ILE A 15 28.35 -3.06 28.13
CA ILE A 15 29.39 -2.03 28.25
C ILE A 15 30.67 -2.67 28.83
N LYS A 16 30.51 -3.60 29.77
CA LYS A 16 31.61 -4.33 30.39
C LYS A 16 31.21 -5.76 30.72
N LEU A 17 32.10 -6.69 30.41
CA LEU A 17 31.99 -8.11 30.73
C LEU A 17 33.27 -8.57 31.42
N SER A 18 33.14 -9.30 32.53
CA SER A 18 34.27 -9.96 33.19
C SER A 18 33.84 -11.28 33.81
N TYR A 19 34.70 -12.29 33.73
CA TYR A 19 34.53 -13.58 34.39
C TYR A 19 35.88 -14.06 34.90
N GLU A 20 35.88 -14.81 36.00
CA GLU A 20 37.12 -15.28 36.64
C GLU A 20 37.01 -16.74 37.08
N PHE A 21 38.14 -17.44 37.03
CA PHE A 21 38.33 -18.77 37.61
C PHE A 21 39.59 -18.73 38.47
N TYR A 22 39.55 -19.33 39.65
CA TYR A 22 40.66 -19.34 40.59
C TYR A 22 40.74 -20.67 41.34
N ARG A 23 41.92 -20.98 41.87
CA ARG A 23 42.13 -22.11 42.80
C ARG A 23 43.05 -21.65 43.91
N LYS A 24 42.83 -22.11 45.14
CA LYS A 24 43.73 -21.78 46.26
C LYS A 24 44.97 -22.66 46.17
N CYS A 25 46.15 -22.08 46.33
CA CYS A 25 47.41 -22.81 46.43
C CYS A 25 47.99 -22.72 47.84
N ASP A 26 48.78 -23.71 48.24
CA ASP A 26 49.58 -23.64 49.46
C ASP A 26 50.80 -22.71 49.31
N LYS A 27 51.57 -22.52 50.39
CA LYS A 27 52.77 -21.67 50.40
C LYS A 27 53.89 -22.16 49.46
N LYS A 28 53.78 -23.37 48.90
CA LYS A 28 54.70 -23.96 47.92
C LYS A 28 54.13 -23.96 46.49
N GLY A 29 52.98 -23.33 46.28
CA GLY A 29 52.31 -23.24 44.98
C GLY A 29 51.49 -24.46 44.57
N LYS A 30 51.32 -25.45 45.45
CA LYS A 30 50.51 -26.64 45.14
C LYS A 30 49.01 -26.36 45.31
N PRO A 31 48.14 -26.80 44.37
CA PRO A 31 46.69 -26.61 44.49
C PRO A 31 46.13 -27.28 45.75
N LYS A 32 45.38 -26.51 46.55
CA LYS A 32 44.69 -26.95 47.78
C LYS A 32 43.20 -27.15 47.55
N THR A 33 42.63 -26.51 46.53
CA THR A 33 41.22 -26.64 46.16
C THR A 33 41.09 -27.01 44.68
N MET A 34 39.93 -27.53 44.31
CA MET A 34 39.48 -27.53 42.91
C MET A 34 39.39 -26.09 42.36
N VAL A 35 39.29 -25.99 41.04
CA VAL A 35 39.05 -24.72 40.35
C VAL A 35 37.63 -24.25 40.71
N LEU A 36 37.53 -23.03 41.21
CA LEU A 36 36.31 -22.34 41.55
C LEU A 36 36.12 -21.22 40.52
N GLY A 37 34.90 -20.99 40.06
CA GLY A 37 34.61 -19.75 39.35
C GLY A 37 34.37 -18.59 40.33
N GLY A 38 34.46 -17.36 39.84
CA GLY A 38 34.03 -16.14 40.56
C GLY A 38 32.81 -15.43 39.94
N GLY A 39 32.12 -16.11 39.01
CA GLY A 39 30.88 -15.66 38.38
C GLY A 39 31.12 -14.85 37.10
N VAL A 40 30.05 -14.55 36.38
CA VAL A 40 30.09 -13.64 35.22
C VAL A 40 29.45 -12.32 35.60
N LYS A 41 30.25 -11.26 35.60
CA LYS A 41 29.83 -9.90 35.95
C LYS A 41 29.65 -9.08 34.69
N VAL A 42 28.49 -8.43 34.57
CA VAL A 42 28.07 -7.69 33.39
C VAL A 42 27.62 -6.28 33.78
N LYS A 43 28.02 -5.27 33.01
CA LYS A 43 27.50 -3.90 33.07
C LYS A 43 26.75 -3.63 31.76
N LEU A 44 25.44 -3.35 31.84
CA LEU A 44 24.55 -3.04 30.72
C LEU A 44 24.08 -1.59 30.80
N GLU A 45 23.85 -0.93 29.68
CA GLU A 45 23.15 0.36 29.66
C GLU A 45 21.67 0.16 30.02
N ALA A 46 21.12 1.06 30.84
CA ALA A 46 19.72 0.98 31.24
C ALA A 46 18.82 1.54 30.13
N ASN A 47 18.47 0.69 29.16
CA ASN A 47 17.54 0.97 28.08
C ASN A 47 16.39 -0.06 28.03
N TYR A 48 15.42 0.15 27.13
CA TYR A 48 14.25 -0.72 27.01
C TYR A 48 14.61 -2.21 26.80
N GLU A 49 15.60 -2.50 25.96
CA GLU A 49 16.02 -3.88 25.67
C GLU A 49 16.65 -4.55 26.89
N THR A 50 17.49 -3.81 27.62
CA THR A 50 18.06 -4.27 28.89
C THR A 50 16.98 -4.54 29.94
N MET A 51 15.99 -3.65 30.08
CA MET A 51 14.91 -3.85 31.07
C MET A 51 14.05 -5.06 30.74
N ARG A 52 13.69 -5.25 29.47
CA ARG A 52 12.95 -6.44 29.03
C ARG A 52 13.76 -7.73 29.24
N PHE A 53 15.07 -7.69 28.96
CA PHE A 53 15.97 -8.81 29.23
C PHE A 53 15.99 -9.17 30.72
N LEU A 54 16.03 -8.17 31.61
CA LEU A 54 16.03 -8.35 33.06
C LEU A 54 14.70 -8.90 33.60
N GLU A 55 13.58 -8.37 33.13
CA GLU A 55 12.26 -8.86 33.52
C GLU A 55 12.09 -10.34 33.19
N GLU A 56 12.47 -10.75 31.98
CA GLU A 56 12.31 -12.13 31.54
C GLU A 56 13.13 -13.10 32.41
N ILE A 57 14.41 -12.78 32.65
CA ILE A 57 15.29 -13.66 33.42
C ILE A 57 14.95 -13.67 34.92
N LEU A 58 14.54 -12.54 35.50
CA LEU A 58 14.10 -12.48 36.90
C LEU A 58 12.74 -13.19 37.11
N SER A 59 11.82 -13.12 36.14
CA SER A 59 10.53 -13.82 36.20
C SER A 59 10.68 -15.34 36.29
N ILE A 60 11.78 -15.87 35.75
CA ILE A 60 12.11 -17.29 35.79
C ILE A 60 12.70 -17.61 37.17
N ASP A 61 13.65 -16.81 37.66
CA ASP A 61 14.23 -16.97 39.00
C ASP A 61 13.19 -16.88 40.14
N GLU A 62 12.15 -16.03 40.03
CA GLU A 62 11.07 -15.95 41.03
C GLU A 62 10.15 -17.16 41.04
N ARG A 63 9.88 -17.77 39.88
CA ARG A 63 9.10 -19.02 39.79
C ARG A 63 9.77 -20.17 40.56
N TYR A 64 11.10 -20.19 40.67
CA TYR A 64 11.86 -21.15 41.48
C TYR A 64 11.80 -20.89 43.00
N LYS A 65 11.46 -19.67 43.43
CA LYS A 65 11.36 -19.33 44.87
C LYS A 65 10.00 -19.67 45.47
N ASN A 66 8.96 -19.81 44.63
CA ASN A 66 7.62 -20.14 45.09
C ASN A 66 7.48 -21.66 45.27
N ARG A 67 7.53 -22.13 46.53
CA ARG A 67 7.46 -23.55 46.90
C ARG A 67 6.10 -24.20 46.62
N ASP A 68 5.08 -23.40 46.31
CA ASP A 68 3.71 -23.88 46.09
C ASP A 68 3.40 -24.15 44.61
N LEU A 69 4.31 -23.84 43.69
CA LEU A 69 4.20 -24.20 42.27
C LEU A 69 4.80 -25.60 42.04
N THR A 70 4.12 -26.44 41.25
CA THR A 70 4.70 -27.69 40.73
C THR A 70 6.03 -27.40 40.06
N ASN A 71 7.09 -28.11 40.47
CA ASN A 71 8.44 -27.93 39.94
C ASN A 71 8.42 -27.74 38.41
N PRO A 72 9.00 -26.65 37.87
CA PRO A 72 9.10 -26.46 36.43
C PRO A 72 9.85 -27.65 35.83
N THR A 73 9.38 -28.12 34.68
CA THR A 73 9.96 -29.29 33.98
C THR A 73 11.44 -29.06 33.64
N ASP A 74 12.21 -30.13 33.41
CA ASP A 74 13.62 -30.09 32.97
C ASP A 74 13.87 -29.21 31.70
N SER A 75 12.83 -28.83 30.96
CA SER A 75 12.95 -27.92 29.80
C SER A 75 12.92 -26.43 30.15
N GLU A 76 12.39 -26.07 31.32
CA GLU A 76 12.25 -24.70 31.81
C GLU A 76 13.40 -24.27 32.74
N SER A 77 14.16 -25.25 33.25
CA SER A 77 15.24 -25.11 34.25
C SER A 77 16.64 -24.95 33.68
N TYR A 78 16.85 -25.31 32.42
CA TYR A 78 18.17 -25.37 31.79
C TYR A 78 18.33 -24.34 30.66
N LYS A 79 17.69 -23.17 30.78
CA LYS A 79 17.73 -22.13 29.75
C LYS A 79 19.10 -21.45 29.74
N LYS A 80 19.87 -21.70 28.67
CA LYS A 80 21.23 -21.19 28.51
C LYS A 80 21.28 -19.67 28.33
N VAL A 81 22.24 -19.02 28.98
CA VAL A 81 22.69 -17.66 28.62
C VAL A 81 23.94 -17.82 27.75
N SER A 82 23.88 -17.31 26.52
CA SER A 82 25.00 -17.37 25.57
C SER A 82 25.68 -16.01 25.49
N ILE A 83 27.01 -15.99 25.54
CA ILE A 83 27.81 -14.78 25.42
C ILE A 83 28.77 -14.95 24.25
N ASN A 84 28.57 -14.13 23.20
CA ASN A 84 29.37 -14.16 21.98
C ASN A 84 30.26 -12.93 21.92
N ILE A 85 31.53 -13.13 21.59
CA ILE A 85 32.52 -12.08 21.42
C ILE A 85 32.99 -12.12 19.97
N TYR A 86 32.86 -10.98 19.30
CA TYR A 86 33.24 -10.78 17.92
C TYR A 86 34.43 -9.83 17.83
N ASP A 87 35.30 -10.06 16.85
CA ASP A 87 36.36 -9.13 16.49
C ASP A 87 35.82 -7.90 15.73
N ASP A 88 36.70 -7.10 15.14
CA ASP A 88 36.33 -5.90 14.39
C ASP A 88 35.80 -6.21 12.97
N GLU A 89 35.95 -7.45 12.50
CA GLU A 89 35.44 -7.94 11.21
C GLU A 89 34.15 -8.76 11.38
N ASP A 90 33.53 -8.69 12.56
CA ASP A 90 32.30 -9.42 12.94
C ASP A 90 32.44 -10.96 12.97
N TYR A 91 33.65 -11.51 12.99
CA TYR A 91 33.85 -12.95 13.22
C TYR A 91 33.68 -13.28 14.70
N ASN A 92 32.88 -14.32 15.02
CA ASN A 92 32.77 -14.82 16.40
C ASN A 92 34.09 -15.50 16.80
N ILE A 93 34.86 -14.83 17.65
CA ILE A 93 36.16 -15.29 18.12
C ILE A 93 36.09 -16.04 19.46
N ARG A 94 34.99 -15.92 20.21
CA ARG A 94 34.78 -16.66 21.47
C ARG A 94 33.30 -16.76 21.81
N SER A 95 32.88 -17.93 22.29
CA SER A 95 31.55 -18.17 22.83
C SER A 95 31.63 -18.75 24.25
N LEU A 96 30.84 -18.22 25.17
CA LEU A 96 30.68 -18.70 26.53
C LEU A 96 29.21 -19.06 26.75
N GLU A 97 28.95 -20.30 27.14
CA GLU A 97 27.61 -20.78 27.47
C GLU A 97 27.51 -20.98 28.98
N LEU A 98 26.51 -20.31 29.57
CA LEU A 98 26.17 -20.43 30.97
C LEU A 98 24.94 -21.33 31.08
N LEU A 99 25.15 -22.51 31.63
CA LEU A 99 24.09 -23.48 31.91
C LEU A 99 23.65 -23.30 33.36
N ASP A 100 22.35 -23.50 33.61
CA ASP A 100 21.75 -23.37 34.95
C ASP A 100 22.12 -22.06 35.64
N SER A 101 22.05 -20.97 34.86
CA SER A 101 22.44 -19.64 35.32
C SER A 101 21.31 -18.93 36.03
N TYR A 102 21.60 -18.34 37.17
CA TYR A 102 20.68 -17.45 37.89
C TYR A 102 21.38 -16.13 38.22
N ILE A 103 20.59 -15.08 38.45
CA ILE A 103 21.13 -13.78 38.86
C ILE A 103 21.35 -13.79 40.37
N SER A 104 22.62 -13.80 40.76
CA SER A 104 23.02 -13.79 42.17
C SER A 104 23.04 -12.39 42.78
N ASN A 105 23.19 -11.36 41.94
CA ASN A 105 23.16 -9.96 42.35
C ASN A 105 22.75 -9.07 41.17
N PHE A 106 21.86 -8.12 41.45
CA PHE A 106 21.41 -7.08 40.53
C PHE A 106 21.48 -5.72 41.22
N LYS A 107 22.05 -4.73 40.53
CA LYS A 107 22.09 -3.34 41.01
C LYS A 107 21.93 -2.38 39.84
N GLU A 108 20.83 -1.62 39.84
CA GLU A 108 20.69 -0.42 39.01
C GLU A 108 21.44 0.74 39.69
N VAL A 109 22.22 1.49 38.91
CA VAL A 109 23.02 2.61 39.41
C VAL A 109 22.84 3.81 38.50
N PHE A 110 22.31 4.87 39.08
CA PHE A 110 22.25 6.18 38.48
C PHE A 110 23.36 7.06 39.07
N TYR A 111 24.30 7.52 38.24
CA TYR A 111 25.28 8.52 38.67
C TYR A 111 24.82 9.92 38.24
N THR A 112 24.47 10.75 39.22
CA THR A 112 24.37 12.21 39.03
C THR A 112 25.74 12.84 39.22
N VAL A 113 26.14 13.72 38.30
CA VAL A 113 27.43 14.42 38.32
C VAL A 113 27.65 15.14 39.66
N LYS A 114 28.43 14.53 40.54
CA LYS A 114 29.18 15.20 41.61
C LYS A 114 30.23 14.24 42.17
N GLU A 115 31.39 14.17 41.49
CA GLU A 115 32.72 14.17 42.10
C GLU A 115 33.82 14.16 41.01
N HIS A 116 34.64 15.21 41.03
CA HIS A 116 35.68 15.59 40.07
C HIS A 116 36.89 14.64 40.02
N ILE A 117 36.76 13.36 39.60
CA ILE A 117 37.97 12.55 39.35
C ILE A 117 37.99 11.74 38.03
N LYS A 118 36.88 11.42 37.34
CA LYS A 118 36.97 10.73 36.03
C LYS A 118 35.85 11.16 35.08
N ASN A 119 36.19 11.50 33.84
CA ASN A 119 35.29 11.91 32.75
C ASN A 119 34.25 10.81 32.39
N GLU A 120 33.26 10.56 33.24
CA GLU A 120 32.11 9.71 32.89
C GLU A 120 30.84 10.58 32.84
N GLU A 121 30.17 10.57 31.67
CA GLU A 121 28.88 11.22 31.45
C GLU A 121 27.79 10.64 32.36
N THR A 122 26.73 11.42 32.60
CA THR A 122 25.52 11.01 33.33
C THR A 122 24.94 9.76 32.67
N ASN A 123 25.16 8.59 33.26
CA ASN A 123 24.76 7.32 32.66
C ASN A 123 24.01 6.46 33.68
N ASN A 124 22.83 5.96 33.28
CA ASN A 124 22.12 4.93 34.02
C ASN A 124 22.57 3.55 33.50
N PHE A 125 22.96 2.66 34.40
CA PHE A 125 23.39 1.32 34.00
C PHE A 125 22.99 0.28 35.03
N VAL A 126 22.88 -0.95 34.53
CA VAL A 126 22.58 -2.13 35.32
C VAL A 126 23.84 -2.98 35.49
N LYS A 127 24.11 -3.39 36.73
CA LYS A 127 25.13 -4.39 37.06
C LYS A 127 24.47 -5.72 37.38
N LEU A 128 24.95 -6.78 36.74
CA LEU A 128 24.50 -8.17 36.94
C LEU A 128 25.65 -9.07 37.31
N GLU A 129 25.38 -10.06 38.16
CA GLU A 129 26.29 -11.16 38.44
C GLU A 129 25.57 -12.51 38.28
N PHE A 130 25.96 -13.24 37.24
CA PHE A 130 25.48 -14.59 36.97
C PHE A 130 26.32 -15.61 37.75
N LYS A 131 25.63 -16.57 38.38
CA LYS A 131 26.22 -17.81 38.88
C LYS A 131 25.66 -18.98 38.08
N SER A 132 26.54 -19.89 37.63
CA SER A 132 26.21 -20.89 36.60
C SER A 132 27.25 -22.02 36.56
N ALA A 133 26.87 -23.19 36.04
CA ALA A 133 27.81 -24.15 35.47
C ALA A 133 28.27 -23.66 34.09
N SER A 134 29.53 -23.27 33.96
CA SER A 134 30.04 -22.66 32.72
C SER A 134 30.65 -23.69 31.78
N GLN A 135 30.34 -23.56 30.48
CA GLN A 135 31.01 -24.25 29.40
C GLN A 135 31.65 -23.23 28.45
N ILE A 136 32.96 -23.35 28.22
CA ILE A 136 33.68 -22.51 27.26
C ILE A 136 33.80 -23.30 25.94
N ILE A 137 33.26 -22.73 24.86
CA ILE A 137 33.34 -23.31 23.52
C ILE A 137 34.20 -22.38 22.68
N ASN A 138 35.38 -22.87 22.28
CA ASN A 138 36.28 -22.12 21.42
C ASN A 138 36.39 -22.86 20.09
N LYS A 139 35.94 -22.23 18.99
CA LYS A 139 36.00 -22.81 17.63
C LYS A 139 35.46 -24.25 17.50
N GLY A 140 34.35 -24.55 18.16
CA GLY A 140 33.69 -25.86 18.07
C GLY A 140 34.29 -26.97 18.93
N GLU A 141 35.36 -26.70 19.68
CA GLU A 141 35.88 -27.62 20.70
C GLU A 141 35.45 -27.14 22.11
N ALA A 142 34.82 -28.03 22.87
CA ALA A 142 34.46 -27.77 24.26
C ALA A 142 35.72 -27.95 25.12
N VAL A 143 36.27 -26.86 25.66
CA VAL A 143 37.60 -26.94 26.28
C VAL A 143 37.56 -27.13 27.80
N ASN A 144 36.49 -26.78 28.53
CA ASN A 144 36.35 -27.14 29.96
C ASN A 144 34.89 -26.96 30.45
N VAL A 145 34.45 -27.81 31.39
CA VAL A 145 33.17 -27.71 32.13
C VAL A 145 33.46 -27.44 33.60
N PHE A 146 32.92 -26.35 34.16
CA PHE A 146 33.07 -26.02 35.58
C PHE A 146 31.69 -25.90 36.24
N GLY A 147 31.33 -26.87 37.08
CA GLY A 147 30.09 -26.89 37.86
C GLY A 147 30.24 -26.19 39.21
N TRP A 148 29.19 -25.49 39.65
CA TRP A 148 29.18 -24.68 40.87
C TRP A 148 28.32 -25.24 41.99
N TRP A 149 28.20 -26.56 42.12
CA TRP A 149 27.51 -27.17 43.26
C TRP A 149 28.20 -28.48 43.60
N LEU A 150 28.33 -28.74 44.91
CA LEU A 150 28.85 -29.97 45.51
C LEU A 150 28.45 -31.23 44.72
N THR A 151 29.39 -31.77 43.95
CA THR A 151 29.42 -33.21 43.69
C THR A 151 30.88 -33.65 43.76
N HIS A 152 31.09 -34.77 44.45
CA HIS A 152 32.38 -35.42 44.58
C HIS A 152 33.02 -35.58 43.19
N PRO A 153 34.37 -35.57 43.09
CA PRO A 153 35.01 -35.86 41.83
C PRO A 153 34.57 -37.24 41.38
N ILE A 154 33.76 -37.30 40.33
CA ILE A 154 33.55 -38.54 39.59
C ILE A 154 34.89 -38.82 38.91
N THR A 155 35.74 -39.54 39.64
CA THR A 155 36.94 -40.16 39.07
C THR A 155 36.43 -41.33 38.22
N ASN A 156 36.65 -41.24 36.91
CA ASN A 156 36.46 -42.31 35.94
C ASN A 156 35.05 -42.90 35.80
N ALA A 157 34.05 -42.06 35.56
CA ALA A 157 32.95 -42.46 34.69
C ALA A 157 33.15 -41.76 33.35
N PRO A 158 33.31 -42.48 32.21
CA PRO A 158 33.02 -41.85 30.94
C PRO A 158 31.55 -41.40 31.04
N TYR A 159 31.33 -40.09 31.01
CA TYR A 159 29.98 -39.57 30.83
C TYR A 159 29.50 -40.17 29.51
N LYS A 160 28.68 -41.23 29.62
CA LYS A 160 27.84 -41.65 28.52
C LYS A 160 26.87 -40.51 28.36
N THR A 161 27.10 -39.70 27.32
CA THR A 161 26.04 -38.95 26.68
C THR A 161 24.81 -39.85 26.71
N PRO A 162 23.64 -39.39 27.16
CA PRO A 162 22.42 -39.93 26.61
C PRO A 162 22.56 -39.64 25.12
N VAL A 163 23.06 -40.62 24.37
CA VAL A 163 22.74 -40.76 22.96
C VAL A 163 21.27 -41.16 22.95
N ASN A 164 20.40 -40.24 23.38
CA ASN A 164 19.42 -39.84 22.42
C ASN A 164 20.28 -39.23 21.31
N THR A 165 20.61 -40.05 20.31
CA THR A 165 20.23 -39.62 18.97
C THR A 165 18.77 -39.18 19.11
N VAL A 166 18.57 -37.93 19.54
CA VAL A 166 17.69 -37.06 18.80
C VAL A 166 18.33 -37.18 17.43
N GLU A 167 17.80 -38.09 16.61
CA GLU A 167 17.75 -37.78 15.20
C GLU A 167 17.38 -36.31 15.22
N GLU A 168 18.31 -35.41 14.84
CA GLU A 168 17.92 -34.06 14.50
C GLU A 168 16.79 -34.31 13.52
N LYS A 169 15.53 -34.23 14.00
CA LYS A 169 14.36 -34.33 13.15
C LYS A 169 14.57 -33.13 12.27
N GLU A 170 15.11 -33.40 11.10
CA GLU A 170 15.78 -32.45 10.25
C GLU A 170 14.71 -31.41 9.94
N THR A 171 14.69 -30.31 10.69
CA THR A 171 13.48 -29.49 10.78
C THR A 171 13.10 -29.04 9.38
N ASP A 172 11.92 -29.45 8.93
CA ASP A 172 11.49 -29.15 7.57
C ASP A 172 11.48 -27.64 7.35
N LEU A 173 11.94 -27.22 6.18
CA LEU A 173 11.99 -25.81 5.82
C LEU A 173 10.58 -25.20 5.88
N LYS A 174 10.37 -24.29 6.82
CA LYS A 174 9.21 -23.41 6.88
C LYS A 174 9.49 -22.13 6.12
N PHE A 175 8.71 -21.89 5.08
CA PHE A 175 8.84 -20.74 4.23
C PHE A 175 7.46 -20.25 3.76
N ILE A 176 7.41 -19.03 3.25
CA ILE A 176 6.22 -18.41 2.68
C ILE A 176 6.53 -18.04 1.24
N ALA A 177 5.66 -18.46 0.32
CA ALA A 177 5.71 -18.15 -1.09
C ALA A 177 4.73 -17.02 -1.43
N ASN A 178 5.23 -15.98 -2.09
CA ASN A 178 4.47 -14.80 -2.50
C ASN A 178 4.63 -14.56 -3.99
N PHE A 179 3.56 -14.06 -4.62
CA PHE A 179 3.64 -13.49 -5.95
C PHE A 179 3.80 -11.98 -5.87
N GLU A 180 4.63 -11.43 -6.75
CA GLU A 180 4.82 -10.00 -6.95
C GLU A 180 4.79 -9.70 -8.47
N ARG A 181 4.60 -8.43 -8.83
CA ARG A 181 4.74 -7.99 -10.23
C ARG A 181 6.20 -7.92 -10.63
N LEU A 182 6.45 -8.03 -11.93
CA LEU A 182 7.73 -7.67 -12.51
C LEU A 182 7.95 -6.15 -12.38
N SER A 183 9.21 -5.73 -12.28
CA SER A 183 9.57 -4.30 -12.35
C SER A 183 9.20 -3.66 -13.69
N SER A 184 9.06 -4.47 -14.74
CA SER A 184 8.64 -4.05 -16.07
C SER A 184 7.13 -3.93 -16.25
N TYR A 185 6.31 -4.37 -15.29
CA TYR A 185 4.85 -4.37 -15.38
C TYR A 185 4.31 -2.99 -15.75
N LYS A 186 3.46 -2.95 -16.79
CA LYS A 186 2.79 -1.74 -17.28
C LYS A 186 1.28 -1.75 -17.11
N GLY A 187 0.70 -2.82 -16.56
CA GLY A 187 -0.75 -2.91 -16.39
C GLY A 187 -1.40 -3.89 -17.35
N GLU A 188 -0.64 -4.84 -17.89
CA GLU A 188 -1.05 -5.82 -18.90
C GLU A 188 -2.16 -6.77 -18.39
N PHE A 189 -2.31 -6.90 -17.08
CA PHE A 189 -3.36 -7.65 -16.38
C PHE A 189 -3.58 -7.00 -15.01
N GLY A 190 -4.67 -7.28 -14.31
CA GLY A 190 -4.90 -6.74 -12.98
C GLY A 190 -4.17 -7.55 -11.92
N PHE A 191 -3.33 -6.93 -11.09
CA PHE A 191 -2.73 -7.61 -9.95
C PHE A 191 -2.64 -6.69 -8.74
N ASP A 192 -3.23 -7.15 -7.64
CA ASP A 192 -3.38 -6.39 -6.42
C ASP A 192 -2.89 -7.23 -5.22
N TRP A 193 -1.93 -6.71 -4.46
CA TRP A 193 -1.39 -7.39 -3.30
C TRP A 193 -1.05 -6.40 -2.19
N MET A 194 -1.05 -6.89 -0.95
CA MET A 194 -0.63 -6.08 0.19
C MET A 194 0.86 -5.79 0.10
N ARG A 195 1.21 -4.52 -0.03
CA ARG A 195 2.61 -4.07 -0.08
C ARG A 195 3.15 -3.75 1.31
N ASP A 196 4.45 -3.92 1.48
CA ASP A 196 5.12 -3.72 2.78
C ASP A 196 5.01 -2.25 3.24
N GLU A 197 5.02 -1.30 2.31
CA GLU A 197 4.91 0.14 2.55
C GLU A 197 3.50 0.59 2.96
N TYR A 198 2.44 -0.18 2.67
CA TYR A 198 1.06 0.23 2.94
C TYR A 198 0.77 0.49 4.41
N LYS A 199 1.50 -0.15 5.33
CA LYS A 199 1.39 0.09 6.77
C LYS A 199 1.77 1.53 7.17
N ASP A 200 2.63 2.17 6.38
CA ASP A 200 3.21 3.49 6.68
C ASP A 200 2.46 4.61 5.95
N ILE A 201 1.71 4.28 4.89
CA ILE A 201 1.05 5.26 4.02
C ILE A 201 -0.48 5.15 3.96
N CYS A 202 -1.09 4.12 4.57
CA CYS A 202 -2.55 3.97 4.63
C CYS A 202 -3.09 4.42 5.98
N ASP A 203 -4.06 5.34 5.97
CA ASP A 203 -4.65 5.91 7.20
C ASP A 203 -5.40 4.86 8.03
N ASN A 204 -5.97 3.84 7.37
CA ASN A 204 -6.73 2.77 8.02
C ASN A 204 -6.25 1.40 7.56
N TYR A 205 -5.02 1.05 7.98
CA TYR A 205 -4.37 -0.20 7.61
C TYR A 205 -5.19 -1.45 8.01
N GLU A 206 -5.86 -1.44 9.16
CA GLU A 206 -6.69 -2.57 9.61
C GLU A 206 -7.94 -2.79 8.74
N ALA A 207 -8.54 -1.72 8.21
CA ALA A 207 -9.61 -1.85 7.20
C ALA A 207 -9.07 -2.35 5.87
N LEU A 208 -7.85 -1.94 5.48
CA LEU A 208 -7.19 -2.39 4.25
C LEU A 208 -6.89 -3.89 4.28
N LYS A 209 -6.39 -4.42 5.41
CA LYS A 209 -6.10 -5.86 5.59
C LYS A 209 -7.24 -6.77 5.15
N LYS A 210 -8.49 -6.37 5.45
CA LYS A 210 -9.70 -7.14 5.15
C LYS A 210 -9.94 -7.35 3.66
N GLU A 211 -9.37 -6.53 2.78
CA GLU A 211 -9.47 -6.71 1.32
C GLU A 211 -8.65 -7.88 0.77
N TYR A 212 -7.65 -8.32 1.52
CA TYR A 212 -6.68 -9.33 1.09
C TYR A 212 -6.86 -10.66 1.82
N ASN A 213 -8.08 -10.97 2.28
CA ASN A 213 -8.47 -12.24 2.90
C ASN A 213 -7.40 -12.78 3.87
N PRO A 214 -7.07 -12.03 4.94
CA PRO A 214 -5.93 -12.33 5.78
C PRO A 214 -6.05 -13.73 6.37
N THR A 215 -4.96 -14.48 6.32
CA THR A 215 -4.86 -15.85 6.81
C THR A 215 -3.50 -16.08 7.48
N THR A 216 -3.26 -17.30 7.94
CA THR A 216 -2.01 -17.66 8.61
C THR A 216 -1.30 -18.76 7.83
N ILE A 217 -0.06 -18.51 7.42
CA ILE A 217 0.81 -19.51 6.79
C ILE A 217 2.08 -19.63 7.65
N ASN A 218 2.37 -20.85 8.11
CA ASN A 218 3.51 -21.11 8.99
C ASN A 218 3.57 -20.19 10.23
N GLY A 219 2.41 -19.87 10.81
CA GLY A 219 2.30 -19.01 11.99
C GLY A 219 2.55 -17.52 11.75
N LYS A 220 2.59 -17.08 10.49
CA LYS A 220 2.69 -15.67 10.09
C LYS A 220 1.43 -15.24 9.35
N GLU A 221 1.04 -13.99 9.59
CA GLU A 221 -0.02 -13.33 8.84
C GLU A 221 0.35 -13.30 7.35
N TYR A 222 -0.62 -13.64 6.52
CA TYR A 222 -0.50 -13.75 5.07
C TYR A 222 -1.69 -13.06 4.40
N PHE A 223 -1.39 -12.20 3.44
CA PHE A 223 -2.39 -11.47 2.66
C PHE A 223 -2.45 -12.07 1.26
N VAL A 224 -3.62 -12.59 0.88
CA VAL A 224 -3.80 -13.28 -0.39
C VAL A 224 -3.87 -12.23 -1.52
N PRO A 225 -2.95 -12.26 -2.50
CA PRO A 225 -3.00 -11.38 -3.66
C PRO A 225 -4.14 -11.75 -4.60
N TRP A 226 -4.64 -10.77 -5.34
CA TRP A 226 -5.65 -10.90 -6.38
C TRP A 226 -5.01 -10.79 -7.77
N LEU A 227 -5.45 -11.66 -8.68
CA LEU A 227 -5.11 -11.63 -10.10
C LEU A 227 -6.39 -11.58 -10.94
N SER A 228 -6.46 -10.62 -11.85
CA SER A 228 -7.52 -10.42 -12.83
C SER A 228 -6.91 -10.49 -14.23
N MET A 229 -7.41 -11.40 -15.06
CA MET A 229 -6.95 -11.58 -16.44
C MET A 229 -8.08 -12.10 -17.31
N PHE A 230 -8.05 -11.81 -18.60
CA PHE A 230 -9.03 -12.37 -19.53
C PHE A 230 -8.78 -13.88 -19.78
N PRO A 231 -9.83 -14.66 -20.08
CA PRO A 231 -9.66 -16.01 -20.59
C PRO A 231 -8.79 -16.01 -21.86
N LYS A 232 -7.87 -16.96 -21.95
CA LYS A 232 -6.90 -17.11 -23.06
C LYS A 232 -5.99 -15.91 -23.28
N GLN A 233 -5.85 -15.04 -22.28
CA GLN A 233 -4.86 -13.97 -22.32
C GLN A 233 -3.45 -14.55 -22.28
N ASN A 234 -2.67 -14.23 -23.31
CA ASN A 234 -1.22 -14.41 -23.32
C ASN A 234 -0.60 -13.18 -22.67
N ASN A 235 0.56 -13.31 -21.99
CA ASN A 235 1.34 -12.24 -21.32
C ASN A 235 1.15 -12.03 -19.81
N VAL A 236 0.50 -12.97 -19.11
CA VAL A 236 0.40 -12.89 -17.65
C VAL A 236 1.58 -13.59 -17.00
N SER A 237 2.46 -12.80 -16.39
CA SER A 237 3.63 -13.32 -15.69
C SER A 237 3.79 -12.66 -14.32
N LEU A 238 4.11 -13.47 -13.32
CA LEU A 238 4.34 -13.04 -11.94
C LEU A 238 5.72 -13.49 -11.46
N LEU A 239 6.29 -12.77 -10.50
CA LEU A 239 7.50 -13.18 -9.80
C LEU A 239 7.11 -13.97 -8.54
N LEU A 240 7.49 -15.25 -8.50
CA LEU A 240 7.42 -16.06 -7.31
C LEU A 240 8.64 -15.80 -6.43
N LYS A 241 8.42 -15.33 -5.20
CA LYS A 241 9.44 -15.13 -4.18
C LYS A 241 9.18 -16.01 -2.96
N VAL A 242 10.25 -16.40 -2.29
CA VAL A 242 10.18 -17.17 -1.04
C VAL A 242 10.88 -16.42 0.09
N LYS A 243 10.18 -16.26 1.21
CA LYS A 243 10.74 -15.73 2.46
C LYS A 243 10.77 -16.86 3.50
N GLN A 244 11.94 -17.16 4.05
CA GLN A 244 12.05 -18.12 5.16
C GLN A 244 11.43 -17.55 6.43
N VAL A 245 10.76 -18.39 7.22
CA VAL A 245 10.14 -17.93 8.47
C VAL A 245 11.22 -17.75 9.55
N LYS A 246 11.32 -16.52 10.11
CA LYS A 246 12.26 -16.20 11.20
C LYS A 246 12.07 -17.16 12.38
N GLY A 247 13.16 -17.75 12.86
CA GLY A 247 13.17 -18.74 13.94
C GLY A 247 13.12 -20.20 13.48
N ASN A 248 13.11 -20.47 12.17
CA ASN A 248 13.31 -21.81 11.63
C ASN A 248 14.80 -22.13 11.47
N ASN A 249 15.26 -23.26 12.00
CA ASN A 249 16.62 -23.77 11.83
C ASN A 249 16.78 -24.69 10.60
N GLY A 250 15.68 -24.97 9.89
CA GLY A 250 15.69 -25.80 8.68
C GLY A 250 16.47 -25.13 7.55
N LYS A 251 17.52 -25.81 7.07
CA LYS A 251 18.27 -25.39 5.88
C LYS A 251 17.48 -25.72 4.61
N VAL A 252 17.65 -24.93 3.56
CA VAL A 252 17.08 -25.25 2.24
C VAL A 252 17.68 -26.57 1.75
N LYS A 253 16.84 -27.57 1.55
CA LYS A 253 17.21 -28.87 1.01
C LYS A 253 17.00 -28.91 -0.49
N LYS A 254 17.63 -29.88 -1.16
CA LYS A 254 17.59 -30.03 -2.63
C LYS A 254 16.18 -30.33 -3.17
N ASP A 255 15.36 -30.97 -2.35
CA ASP A 255 14.00 -31.42 -2.62
C ASP A 255 12.92 -30.42 -2.16
N ASP A 256 13.30 -29.30 -1.52
CA ASP A 256 12.34 -28.27 -1.16
C ASP A 256 11.83 -27.56 -2.43
N ILE A 257 10.53 -27.63 -2.64
CA ILE A 257 9.83 -27.15 -3.83
C ILE A 257 8.59 -26.34 -3.46
N VAL A 258 8.15 -25.52 -4.40
CA VAL A 258 6.82 -24.89 -4.43
C VAL A 258 6.06 -25.50 -5.60
N LYS A 259 4.98 -26.22 -5.29
CA LYS A 259 4.02 -26.75 -6.26
C LYS A 259 2.94 -25.72 -6.52
N LEU A 260 2.62 -25.53 -7.79
CA LEU A 260 1.64 -24.58 -8.31
C LEU A 260 0.54 -25.38 -9.02
N PRO A 261 -0.44 -25.91 -8.27
CA PRO A 261 -1.43 -26.83 -8.82
C PRO A 261 -2.36 -26.15 -9.83
N THR A 262 -2.76 -26.90 -10.85
CA THR A 262 -3.78 -26.48 -11.82
C THR A 262 -5.17 -26.59 -11.20
N LYS A 263 -6.03 -25.59 -11.39
CA LYS A 263 -7.40 -25.59 -10.86
C LYS A 263 -8.33 -24.80 -11.77
N HIS A 264 -9.49 -25.38 -12.12
CA HIS A 264 -10.54 -24.74 -12.93
C HIS A 264 -10.04 -24.05 -14.22
N GLY A 265 -9.10 -24.67 -14.94
CA GLY A 265 -8.52 -24.11 -16.17
C GLY A 265 -7.40 -23.09 -15.94
N ILE A 266 -7.05 -22.79 -14.70
CA ILE A 266 -5.84 -22.03 -14.36
C ILE A 266 -4.65 -22.98 -14.26
N ARG A 267 -3.58 -22.70 -15.01
CA ARG A 267 -2.29 -23.42 -14.94
C ARG A 267 -1.13 -22.46 -14.84
N PHE A 268 -0.01 -22.97 -14.33
CA PHE A 268 1.24 -22.24 -14.12
C PHE A 268 2.38 -22.89 -14.87
N GLU A 269 3.28 -22.10 -15.45
CA GLU A 269 4.51 -22.59 -16.05
C GLU A 269 5.72 -21.79 -15.57
N PRO A 270 6.71 -22.44 -14.91
CA PRO A 270 6.67 -23.83 -14.45
C PRO A 270 5.57 -24.07 -13.39
N ASN A 271 5.07 -25.31 -13.28
CA ASN A 271 4.09 -25.72 -12.26
C ASN A 271 4.75 -26.21 -10.96
N GLU A 272 6.07 -26.36 -10.95
CA GLU A 272 6.86 -26.70 -9.77
C GLU A 272 8.19 -25.95 -9.84
N VAL A 273 8.61 -25.34 -8.73
CA VAL A 273 9.88 -24.61 -8.64
C VAL A 273 10.64 -25.03 -7.40
N ARG A 274 11.94 -25.33 -7.53
CA ARG A 274 12.78 -25.62 -6.37
C ARG A 274 13.08 -24.35 -5.61
N VAL A 275 12.95 -24.38 -4.29
CA VAL A 275 13.17 -23.21 -3.41
C VAL A 275 14.58 -22.64 -3.59
N LYS A 276 15.59 -23.49 -3.78
CA LYS A 276 16.98 -23.08 -4.04
C LYS A 276 17.18 -22.30 -5.35
N ASP A 277 16.29 -22.49 -6.33
CA ASP A 277 16.37 -21.83 -7.64
C ASP A 277 15.68 -20.45 -7.58
N ILE A 278 14.91 -20.19 -6.52
CA ILE A 278 14.29 -18.90 -6.22
C ILE A 278 15.31 -17.98 -5.57
N LYS A 279 15.97 -17.18 -6.40
CA LYS A 279 16.91 -16.12 -5.97
C LYS A 279 16.13 -14.93 -5.38
N GLU A 280 16.86 -13.96 -4.84
CA GLU A 280 16.29 -12.73 -4.25
C GLU A 280 15.33 -11.98 -5.19
N ASN A 281 15.62 -12.00 -6.50
CA ASN A 281 14.77 -11.37 -7.54
C ASN A 281 13.52 -12.19 -7.90
N GLY A 282 13.33 -13.37 -7.30
CA GLY A 282 12.25 -14.29 -7.62
C GLY A 282 12.48 -15.12 -8.88
N VAL A 283 11.51 -15.99 -9.18
CA VAL A 283 11.44 -16.79 -10.41
C VAL A 283 10.19 -16.41 -11.18
N LEU A 284 10.32 -16.27 -12.50
CA LEU A 284 9.21 -15.95 -13.38
C LEU A 284 8.26 -17.14 -13.50
N ILE A 285 6.97 -16.89 -13.25
CA ILE A 285 5.88 -17.85 -13.44
C ILE A 285 4.91 -17.25 -14.46
N ASN A 286 4.69 -17.97 -15.56
CA ASN A 286 3.64 -17.66 -16.51
C ASN A 286 2.33 -18.27 -16.01
N VAL A 287 1.25 -17.49 -16.07
CA VAL A 287 -0.07 -17.89 -15.62
C VAL A 287 -0.99 -17.93 -16.83
N PHE A 288 -1.76 -19.01 -16.96
CA PHE A 288 -2.70 -19.18 -18.05
C PHE A 288 -4.10 -19.43 -17.51
N CYS A 289 -5.09 -18.89 -18.20
CA CYS A 289 -6.50 -19.10 -17.95
C CYS A 289 -7.12 -19.73 -19.20
N ASP A 290 -7.11 -21.06 -19.27
CA ASP A 290 -7.54 -21.80 -20.47
C ASP A 290 -9.07 -21.82 -20.63
N SER A 291 -9.82 -21.53 -19.56
CA SER A 291 -11.28 -21.48 -19.54
C SER A 291 -11.79 -20.37 -18.62
N PRO A 292 -12.94 -19.72 -18.93
CA PRO A 292 -13.50 -18.69 -18.07
C PRO A 292 -13.87 -19.21 -16.67
N LEU A 293 -13.72 -18.33 -15.68
CA LEU A 293 -14.02 -18.57 -14.27
C LEU A 293 -15.36 -17.93 -13.91
N SER A 294 -16.35 -18.76 -13.57
CA SER A 294 -17.69 -18.31 -13.14
C SER A 294 -17.76 -17.79 -11.70
N SER A 295 -16.69 -17.98 -10.93
CA SER A 295 -16.54 -17.51 -9.56
C SER A 295 -15.09 -17.21 -9.25
N ASP A 296 -14.86 -16.34 -8.27
CA ASP A 296 -13.52 -16.12 -7.73
C ASP A 296 -12.91 -17.45 -7.30
N THR A 297 -11.66 -17.70 -7.67
CA THR A 297 -11.02 -19.00 -7.52
C THR A 297 -9.72 -18.89 -6.73
N GLU A 298 -9.72 -19.44 -5.51
CA GLU A 298 -8.50 -19.54 -4.69
C GLU A 298 -7.65 -20.74 -5.11
N ILE A 299 -6.35 -20.52 -5.28
CA ILE A 299 -5.35 -21.57 -5.47
C ILE A 299 -4.30 -21.48 -4.35
N SER A 300 -4.11 -22.59 -3.64
CA SER A 300 -3.05 -22.72 -2.64
C SER A 300 -1.75 -23.20 -3.31
N LEU A 301 -0.64 -22.54 -3.00
CA LEU A 301 0.71 -22.98 -3.35
C LEU A 301 1.18 -23.96 -2.27
N LEU A 302 1.74 -25.09 -2.68
CA LEU A 302 2.02 -26.20 -1.77
C LEU A 302 3.52 -26.48 -1.70
N ASN A 303 4.01 -27.03 -0.60
CA ASN A 303 5.37 -27.55 -0.53
C ASN A 303 5.44 -29.03 -0.97
N LYS A 304 6.60 -29.66 -0.79
CA LYS A 304 6.81 -31.09 -1.09
C LYS A 304 5.84 -32.02 -0.37
N ASN A 305 5.41 -31.65 0.85
CA ASN A 305 4.49 -32.41 1.71
C ASN A 305 3.02 -31.98 1.55
N ASP A 306 2.70 -31.25 0.47
CA ASP A 306 1.36 -30.73 0.18
C ASP A 306 0.79 -29.77 1.24
N ALA A 307 1.65 -29.21 2.10
CA ALA A 307 1.26 -28.17 3.04
C ALA A 307 1.26 -26.81 2.35
N THR A 308 0.26 -25.98 2.65
CA THR A 308 0.12 -24.63 2.09
C THR A 308 1.29 -23.73 2.52
N VAL A 309 1.96 -23.14 1.53
CA VAL A 309 3.06 -22.18 1.70
C VAL A 309 2.77 -20.82 1.08
N GLY A 310 1.71 -20.70 0.29
CA GLY A 310 1.22 -19.44 -0.26
C GLY A 310 -0.20 -19.61 -0.80
N LYS A 311 -0.83 -18.50 -1.20
CA LYS A 311 -2.13 -18.52 -1.86
C LYS A 311 -2.21 -17.41 -2.90
N ILE A 312 -3.11 -17.55 -3.86
CA ILE A 312 -3.49 -16.49 -4.80
C ILE A 312 -4.98 -16.61 -5.11
N MET A 313 -5.65 -15.48 -5.27
CA MET A 313 -7.05 -15.40 -5.64
C MET A 313 -7.18 -14.93 -7.08
N PHE A 314 -7.88 -15.71 -7.90
CA PHE A 314 -8.24 -15.32 -9.27
C PHE A 314 -9.62 -14.69 -9.27
N PHE A 315 -9.72 -13.48 -9.82
CA PHE A 315 -10.98 -12.77 -9.99
C PHE A 315 -11.82 -13.46 -11.07
N LYS A 316 -13.14 -13.60 -10.84
CA LYS A 316 -14.06 -14.15 -11.83
C LYS A 316 -13.96 -13.39 -13.16
N ASN A 317 -13.98 -14.11 -14.28
CA ASN A 317 -13.68 -13.53 -15.60
C ASN A 317 -14.53 -14.12 -16.73
N ASP A 318 -15.67 -14.72 -16.40
CA ASP A 318 -16.73 -15.14 -17.33
C ASP A 318 -17.48 -13.94 -17.95
N GLU A 319 -17.36 -12.76 -17.38
CA GLU A 319 -17.99 -11.52 -17.85
C GLU A 319 -16.98 -10.41 -18.14
N THR A 320 -17.03 -9.87 -19.36
CA THR A 320 -16.32 -8.64 -19.76
C THR A 320 -17.30 -7.48 -19.87
N ARG A 321 -16.99 -6.35 -19.24
CA ARG A 321 -17.79 -5.13 -19.35
C ARG A 321 -17.35 -4.30 -20.54
N ARG A 322 -18.29 -3.68 -21.24
CA ARG A 322 -18.04 -2.92 -22.46
C ARG A 322 -18.81 -1.61 -22.48
N PHE A 323 -18.20 -0.56 -22.99
CA PHE A 323 -18.86 0.73 -23.23
C PHE A 323 -18.13 1.50 -24.35
N GLY A 324 -18.84 2.45 -24.99
CA GLY A 324 -18.30 3.29 -26.06
C GLY A 324 -17.58 4.52 -25.53
N VAL A 325 -16.44 4.86 -26.15
CA VAL A 325 -15.76 6.15 -25.98
C VAL A 325 -15.75 6.90 -27.29
N LYS A 326 -16.21 8.15 -27.25
CA LYS A 326 -16.20 9.07 -28.38
C LYS A 326 -15.28 10.26 -28.09
N PHE A 327 -14.52 10.69 -29.09
CA PHE A 327 -13.70 11.90 -29.02
C PHE A 327 -14.35 13.03 -29.83
N VAL A 328 -14.38 14.24 -29.27
CA VAL A 328 -14.95 15.42 -29.91
C VAL A 328 -13.90 16.53 -29.87
N LYS A 329 -13.42 16.97 -31.04
CA LYS A 329 -12.56 18.16 -31.14
C LYS A 329 -13.42 19.40 -30.96
N VAL A 330 -13.14 20.19 -29.93
CA VAL A 330 -13.85 21.44 -29.69
C VAL A 330 -13.04 22.59 -30.29
N LEU A 331 -13.61 23.22 -31.31
CA LEU A 331 -12.97 24.20 -32.18
C LEU A 331 -13.66 25.56 -32.04
N GLY A 332 -12.90 26.66 -32.08
CA GLY A 332 -13.48 28.00 -32.24
C GLY A 332 -13.94 28.26 -33.68
N ASN A 333 -14.99 29.06 -33.86
CA ASN A 333 -15.59 29.43 -35.14
C ASN A 333 -14.80 30.45 -35.99
N GLU A 334 -13.73 31.04 -35.45
CA GLU A 334 -12.90 32.00 -36.19
C GLU A 334 -12.25 31.36 -37.45
N GLU A 335 -12.25 32.08 -38.58
CA GLU A 335 -11.48 31.68 -39.76
C GLU A 335 -9.96 31.74 -39.49
N ASP A 336 -9.19 30.80 -40.04
CA ASP A 336 -7.73 30.68 -39.83
C ASP A 336 -7.29 30.69 -38.35
N ASN A 337 -8.11 30.08 -37.50
CA ASN A 337 -7.91 30.02 -36.07
C ASN A 337 -6.57 29.34 -35.69
N LYS A 338 -5.62 30.17 -35.23
CA LYS A 338 -4.27 29.72 -34.88
C LYS A 338 -4.28 28.72 -33.73
N TYR A 339 -5.18 28.84 -32.75
CA TYR A 339 -5.18 27.95 -31.59
C TYR A 339 -5.83 26.59 -31.88
N ASN A 340 -6.83 26.54 -32.77
CA ASN A 340 -7.31 25.28 -33.34
C ASN A 340 -6.15 24.52 -34.01
N ASN A 341 -5.43 25.20 -34.91
CA ASN A 341 -4.29 24.62 -35.63
C ASN A 341 -3.16 24.18 -34.69
N LEU A 342 -2.78 25.01 -33.71
CA LEU A 342 -1.73 24.69 -32.75
C LEU A 342 -2.05 23.44 -31.91
N THR A 343 -3.32 23.23 -31.59
CA THR A 343 -3.78 22.11 -30.77
C THR A 343 -3.89 20.83 -31.60
N PHE A 344 -4.65 20.87 -32.70
CA PHE A 344 -5.03 19.66 -33.42
C PHE A 344 -4.02 19.19 -34.47
N ASN A 345 -3.08 20.04 -34.92
CA ASN A 345 -1.98 19.56 -35.79
C ASN A 345 -1.06 18.55 -35.09
N ARG A 346 -1.11 18.47 -33.75
CA ARG A 346 -0.39 17.48 -32.95
C ARG A 346 -1.09 16.11 -32.92
N LEU A 347 -2.39 16.09 -33.25
CA LEU A 347 -3.22 14.89 -33.18
C LEU A 347 -2.97 14.00 -34.41
N GLN A 348 -2.13 13.00 -34.24
CA GLN A 348 -1.83 12.04 -35.31
C GLN A 348 -3.05 11.18 -35.66
N PRO A 349 -3.24 10.75 -36.93
CA PRO A 349 -4.39 9.92 -37.33
C PRO A 349 -4.54 8.61 -36.54
N SER A 350 -3.41 8.03 -36.09
CA SER A 350 -3.40 6.80 -35.29
C SER A 350 -3.64 7.02 -33.79
N TRP A 351 -3.73 8.27 -33.32
CA TRP A 351 -3.76 8.59 -31.90
C TRP A 351 -4.98 7.97 -31.20
N VAL A 352 -6.18 8.08 -31.78
CA VAL A 352 -7.41 7.51 -31.20
C VAL A 352 -7.26 6.00 -30.99
N ASN A 353 -6.78 5.28 -32.01
CA ASN A 353 -6.58 3.83 -31.91
C ASN A 353 -5.52 3.48 -30.85
N LYS A 354 -4.44 4.25 -30.74
CA LYS A 354 -3.42 4.05 -29.69
C LYS A 354 -4.00 4.28 -28.29
N THR A 355 -4.82 5.32 -28.11
CA THR A 355 -5.48 5.61 -26.84
C THR A 355 -6.42 4.49 -26.42
N ILE A 356 -7.27 4.02 -27.34
CA ILE A 356 -8.19 2.89 -27.08
C ILE A 356 -7.42 1.59 -26.82
N THR A 357 -6.32 1.35 -27.54
CA THR A 357 -5.45 0.19 -27.29
C THR A 357 -4.86 0.24 -25.88
N ALA A 358 -4.32 1.39 -25.46
CA ALA A 358 -3.78 1.54 -24.11
C ALA A 358 -4.87 1.37 -23.03
N PHE A 359 -6.07 1.90 -23.24
CA PHE A 359 -7.20 1.64 -22.34
C PHE A 359 -7.48 0.14 -22.18
N ASN A 360 -7.42 -0.61 -23.28
CA ASN A 360 -7.74 -2.04 -23.33
C ASN A 360 -6.58 -2.99 -23.00
N GLU A 361 -5.33 -2.52 -22.96
CA GLU A 361 -4.15 -3.37 -22.75
C GLU A 361 -3.31 -2.95 -21.54
N THR A 362 -3.53 -1.76 -20.98
CA THR A 362 -2.69 -1.18 -19.92
C THR A 362 -3.50 -0.75 -18.70
N TYR A 363 -4.70 -0.21 -18.89
CA TYR A 363 -5.46 0.43 -17.81
C TYR A 363 -6.68 -0.39 -17.37
N PHE A 364 -7.69 -0.52 -18.22
CA PHE A 364 -9.02 -1.02 -17.81
C PHE A 364 -9.20 -2.53 -18.01
N ASN A 365 -8.29 -3.17 -18.75
CA ASN A 365 -8.13 -4.63 -18.74
C ASN A 365 -7.92 -5.20 -17.34
N GLN A 366 -7.31 -4.44 -16.43
CA GLN A 366 -7.13 -4.83 -15.03
C GLN A 366 -8.47 -5.17 -14.36
N ALA A 367 -9.56 -4.52 -14.79
CA ALA A 367 -10.93 -4.74 -14.30
C ALA A 367 -11.80 -5.57 -15.27
N LEU A 368 -11.19 -6.19 -16.29
CA LEU A 368 -11.85 -6.89 -17.39
C LEU A 368 -12.90 -6.02 -18.11
N ILE A 369 -12.51 -4.78 -18.39
CA ILE A 369 -13.29 -3.79 -19.13
C ILE A 369 -12.67 -3.64 -20.53
N GLN A 370 -13.52 -3.58 -21.55
CA GLN A 370 -13.14 -3.26 -22.93
C GLN A 370 -13.85 -2.00 -23.41
N VAL A 371 -13.07 -0.98 -23.75
CA VAL A 371 -13.52 0.28 -24.33
C VAL A 371 -13.67 0.12 -25.84
N LYS A 372 -14.85 0.44 -26.37
CA LYS A 372 -15.13 0.52 -27.81
C LYS A 372 -14.76 1.90 -28.34
N ASN A 373 -14.21 1.95 -29.55
CA ASN A 373 -13.90 3.19 -30.25
C ASN A 373 -15.11 3.64 -31.08
N ASP A 374 -15.80 4.69 -30.63
CA ASP A 374 -16.96 5.26 -31.33
C ASP A 374 -16.58 6.46 -32.22
N GLY A 375 -15.27 6.64 -32.45
CA GLY A 375 -14.73 7.57 -33.42
C GLY A 375 -14.34 8.93 -32.85
N ILE A 376 -13.95 9.82 -33.78
CA ILE A 376 -13.62 11.20 -33.51
C ILE A 376 -14.43 12.11 -34.43
N GLU A 377 -15.05 13.14 -33.87
CA GLU A 377 -15.81 14.15 -34.59
C GLU A 377 -15.41 15.56 -34.18
N GLU A 378 -15.98 16.55 -34.87
CA GLU A 378 -15.67 17.96 -34.68
C GLU A 378 -16.92 18.72 -34.22
N MET A 379 -16.72 19.61 -33.25
CA MET A 379 -17.73 20.51 -32.73
C MET A 379 -17.18 21.92 -32.78
N ILE A 380 -17.75 22.75 -33.65
CA ILE A 380 -17.42 24.16 -33.75
C ILE A 380 -18.33 24.94 -32.80
N ILE A 381 -17.74 25.74 -31.92
CA ILE A 381 -18.45 26.61 -30.99
C ILE A 381 -18.35 28.07 -31.42
N ASP A 382 -19.41 28.83 -31.13
CA ASP A 382 -19.39 30.28 -31.26
C ASP A 382 -18.72 30.89 -30.03
N VAL A 383 -17.49 31.39 -30.21
CA VAL A 383 -16.66 31.92 -29.13
C VAL A 383 -17.35 33.10 -28.43
N ASP A 384 -17.98 33.99 -29.19
CA ASP A 384 -18.62 35.19 -28.65
C ASP A 384 -19.85 34.82 -27.80
N ASP A 385 -20.62 33.81 -28.22
CA ASP A 385 -21.73 33.28 -27.41
C ASP A 385 -21.25 32.67 -26.10
N TYR A 386 -20.17 31.88 -26.12
CA TYR A 386 -19.60 31.29 -24.90
C TYR A 386 -18.97 32.35 -23.97
N GLU A 387 -18.39 33.42 -24.52
CA GLU A 387 -17.94 34.59 -23.75
C GLU A 387 -19.13 35.34 -23.13
N ASN A 388 -20.22 35.54 -23.88
CA ASN A 388 -21.46 36.18 -23.39
C ASN A 388 -22.14 35.36 -22.28
N ARG A 389 -22.02 34.02 -22.34
CA ARG A 389 -22.45 33.11 -21.26
C ARG A 389 -21.54 33.16 -20.03
N GLY A 390 -20.36 33.78 -20.14
CA GLY A 390 -19.39 33.91 -19.06
C GLY A 390 -18.58 32.64 -18.77
N VAL A 391 -18.63 31.64 -19.67
CA VAL A 391 -17.91 30.36 -19.52
C VAL A 391 -16.60 30.34 -20.30
N LEU A 392 -16.34 31.37 -21.11
CA LEU A 392 -15.08 31.57 -21.83
C LEU A 392 -14.63 33.03 -21.66
N GLU A 393 -13.33 33.27 -21.74
CA GLU A 393 -12.73 34.59 -21.64
C GLU A 393 -11.58 34.74 -22.63
N ALA A 394 -11.62 35.79 -23.45
CA ALA A 394 -10.53 36.16 -24.32
C ALA A 394 -9.24 36.40 -23.51
N PHE A 395 -8.16 35.72 -23.90
CA PHE A 395 -6.84 36.01 -23.35
C PHE A 395 -6.12 37.02 -24.25
N ILE A 396 -5.78 38.20 -23.71
CA ILE A 396 -5.04 39.24 -24.43
C ILE A 396 -3.73 39.50 -23.69
N SER A 397 -2.60 39.34 -24.37
CA SER A 397 -1.26 39.64 -23.86
C SER A 397 -0.52 40.48 -24.90
N ASP A 398 -0.01 41.64 -24.48
CA ASP A 398 0.70 42.61 -25.35
C ASP A 398 -0.08 43.00 -26.62
N GLY A 399 -1.41 43.16 -26.48
CA GLY A 399 -2.30 43.51 -27.60
C GLY A 399 -2.54 42.37 -28.60
N LYS A 400 -2.03 41.15 -28.34
CA LYS A 400 -2.27 39.95 -29.15
C LYS A 400 -3.28 39.05 -28.45
N LYS A 401 -4.31 38.62 -29.20
CA LYS A 401 -5.27 37.59 -28.76
C LYS A 401 -4.52 36.25 -28.71
N GLY A 402 -4.40 35.69 -27.52
CA GLY A 402 -3.92 34.33 -27.28
C GLY A 402 -5.07 33.32 -27.23
N ILE A 403 -4.81 32.12 -26.72
CA ILE A 403 -5.82 31.06 -26.60
C ILE A 403 -6.84 31.48 -25.52
N PRO A 404 -8.15 31.58 -25.84
CA PRO A 404 -9.16 31.91 -24.84
C PRO A 404 -9.17 30.90 -23.69
N ARG A 405 -9.51 31.36 -22.49
CA ARG A 405 -9.53 30.56 -21.28
C ARG A 405 -10.94 30.20 -20.88
N TYR A 406 -11.20 28.93 -20.60
CA TYR A 406 -12.51 28.51 -20.10
C TYR A 406 -12.64 28.72 -18.59
N LYS A 407 -13.86 29.01 -18.15
CA LYS A 407 -14.28 29.17 -16.77
C LYS A 407 -15.15 27.99 -16.33
N ASN A 408 -15.52 27.97 -15.06
CA ASN A 408 -16.42 26.95 -14.51
C ASN A 408 -17.72 26.87 -15.34
N GLY A 409 -18.14 25.65 -15.68
CA GLY A 409 -19.35 25.38 -16.46
C GLY A 409 -19.14 25.30 -17.97
N PHE A 410 -17.93 25.52 -18.47
CA PHE A 410 -17.64 25.36 -19.91
C PHE A 410 -17.91 23.95 -20.44
N ASP A 411 -17.46 22.94 -19.70
CA ASP A 411 -17.69 21.52 -19.97
C ASP A 411 -19.19 21.16 -19.99
N GLU A 412 -19.97 21.71 -19.06
CA GLU A 412 -21.43 21.56 -19.04
C GLU A 412 -22.11 22.18 -20.27
N GLU A 413 -21.69 23.39 -20.67
CA GLU A 413 -22.24 24.05 -21.87
C GLU A 413 -21.87 23.30 -23.15
N LEU A 414 -20.65 22.76 -23.25
CA LEU A 414 -20.26 21.85 -24.33
C LEU A 414 -21.16 20.62 -24.37
N TYR A 415 -21.37 19.96 -23.24
CA TYR A 415 -22.22 18.77 -23.17
C TYR A 415 -23.67 19.07 -23.56
N LYS A 416 -24.25 20.17 -23.06
CA LYS A 416 -25.61 20.61 -23.43
C LYS A 416 -25.73 20.85 -24.93
N GLN A 417 -24.77 21.55 -25.54
CA GLN A 417 -24.79 21.80 -26.98
C GLN A 417 -24.59 20.51 -27.78
N TYR A 418 -23.69 19.62 -27.36
CA TYR A 418 -23.51 18.31 -27.98
C TYR A 418 -24.81 17.50 -27.96
N VAL A 419 -25.45 17.36 -26.80
CA VAL A 419 -26.70 16.59 -26.64
C VAL A 419 -27.84 17.21 -27.45
N LYS A 420 -27.93 18.55 -27.50
CA LYS A 420 -28.91 19.24 -28.34
C LYS A 420 -28.74 18.91 -29.83
N ASN A 421 -27.51 18.78 -30.30
CA ASN A 421 -27.20 18.56 -31.72
C ASN A 421 -27.23 17.09 -32.12
N ASN A 422 -26.83 16.18 -31.22
CA ASN A 422 -26.57 14.77 -31.53
C ASN A 422 -27.45 13.78 -30.75
N GLY A 423 -28.22 14.25 -29.78
CA GLY A 423 -28.92 13.41 -28.81
C GLY A 423 -28.02 12.93 -27.65
N GLU A 424 -28.63 12.24 -26.69
CA GLU A 424 -27.90 11.63 -25.59
C GLU A 424 -27.00 10.50 -26.09
N TYR A 425 -25.80 10.39 -25.52
CA TYR A 425 -24.83 9.36 -25.87
C TYR A 425 -24.63 8.41 -24.69
N ARG A 426 -24.83 7.11 -24.93
CA ARG A 426 -24.74 6.06 -23.89
C ARG A 426 -23.34 5.46 -23.85
N GLY A 427 -22.38 6.27 -23.43
CA GLY A 427 -20.94 5.98 -23.32
C GLY A 427 -20.23 7.19 -22.71
N VAL A 428 -18.90 7.30 -22.85
CA VAL A 428 -18.13 8.46 -22.36
C VAL A 428 -17.63 9.34 -23.51
N ILE A 429 -17.80 10.66 -23.39
CA ILE A 429 -17.35 11.67 -24.37
C ILE A 429 -16.09 12.37 -23.88
N PHE A 430 -15.02 12.34 -24.66
CA PHE A 430 -13.85 13.19 -24.46
C PHE A 430 -13.95 14.44 -25.33
N PHE A 431 -14.20 15.59 -24.71
CA PHE A 431 -14.02 16.90 -25.33
C PHE A 431 -12.53 17.24 -25.35
N LEU A 432 -11.92 17.19 -26.53
CA LEU A 432 -10.54 17.61 -26.78
C LEU A 432 -10.57 19.11 -27.09
N SER A 433 -10.19 19.95 -26.12
CA SER A 433 -10.39 21.40 -26.23
C SER A 433 -9.22 22.10 -26.91
N ALA A 434 -9.52 23.05 -27.80
CA ALA A 434 -8.55 24.06 -28.25
C ALA A 434 -8.43 25.25 -27.28
N PHE A 435 -9.24 25.31 -26.21
CA PHE A 435 -9.29 26.39 -25.22
C PHE A 435 -8.55 26.02 -23.94
N GLN A 436 -7.85 27.00 -23.37
CA GLN A 436 -6.93 26.79 -22.25
C GLN A 436 -7.68 26.84 -20.90
N GLN A 437 -7.26 26.04 -19.92
CA GLN A 437 -7.68 26.27 -18.53
C GLN A 437 -6.78 27.27 -17.81
N PRO A 438 -7.30 27.92 -16.76
CA PRO A 438 -6.52 28.85 -15.94
C PRO A 438 -5.39 28.20 -15.13
N ASP A 439 -5.41 26.89 -14.91
CA ASP A 439 -4.40 26.15 -14.14
C ASP A 439 -3.65 25.09 -14.98
N ASP A 440 -2.80 24.30 -14.32
CA ASP A 440 -1.86 23.35 -14.92
C ASP A 440 -2.39 21.90 -15.04
N ARG A 441 -3.65 21.65 -14.66
CA ARG A 441 -4.32 20.36 -14.92
C ARG A 441 -4.27 19.95 -16.40
N GLN A 442 -4.37 18.65 -16.62
CA GLN A 442 -4.30 18.05 -17.98
C GLN A 442 -5.68 17.63 -18.49
N GLY A 443 -6.66 17.55 -17.60
CA GLY A 443 -8.06 17.26 -17.91
C GLY A 443 -8.96 17.58 -16.73
N HIS A 444 -10.24 17.40 -16.95
CA HIS A 444 -11.29 17.58 -15.96
C HIS A 444 -12.45 16.63 -16.26
N ALA A 445 -12.63 15.65 -15.37
CA ALA A 445 -13.83 14.85 -15.25
C ALA A 445 -14.49 15.11 -13.90
N LYS A 446 -15.82 15.09 -13.89
CA LYS A 446 -16.58 15.11 -12.64
C LYS A 446 -16.88 13.67 -12.25
N LEU A 447 -16.47 13.29 -11.04
CA LEU A 447 -16.93 12.06 -10.40
C LEU A 447 -18.40 12.14 -9.98
N TYR A 448 -18.88 13.35 -9.67
CA TYR A 448 -20.22 13.57 -9.14
C TYR A 448 -21.00 14.61 -9.94
N PRO A 449 -22.29 14.35 -10.23
CA PRO A 449 -22.98 13.09 -10.02
C PRO A 449 -22.50 12.00 -11.02
N THR A 450 -22.66 10.72 -10.69
CA THR A 450 -22.02 9.60 -11.43
C THR A 450 -22.58 9.34 -12.82
N GLU A 451 -23.74 9.89 -13.14
CA GLU A 451 -24.32 9.84 -14.47
C GLU A 451 -23.62 10.78 -15.48
N LEU A 452 -22.73 11.67 -15.03
CA LEU A 452 -21.98 12.53 -15.93
C LEU A 452 -20.94 11.74 -16.71
N ASN A 453 -21.08 11.79 -18.03
CA ASN A 453 -20.41 10.89 -18.95
C ASN A 453 -19.48 11.63 -19.92
N TYR A 454 -18.93 12.75 -19.50
CA TYR A 454 -18.04 13.54 -20.34
C TYR A 454 -16.80 14.01 -19.58
N ILE A 455 -15.74 14.25 -20.36
CA ILE A 455 -14.40 14.60 -19.90
C ILE A 455 -13.92 15.76 -20.76
N LEU A 456 -13.36 16.80 -20.14
CA LEU A 456 -12.71 17.89 -20.85
C LEU A 456 -11.19 17.74 -20.77
N MET A 457 -10.52 17.61 -21.90
CA MET A 457 -9.06 17.56 -22.00
C MET A 457 -8.51 18.89 -22.48
N THR A 458 -7.39 19.29 -21.88
CA THR A 458 -6.76 20.58 -22.18
C THR A 458 -5.97 20.54 -23.49
N PRO A 459 -5.69 21.71 -24.12
CA PRO A 459 -4.98 21.76 -25.39
C PRO A 459 -3.59 21.10 -25.35
N SER A 460 -2.90 21.17 -24.21
CA SER A 460 -1.58 20.55 -24.02
C SER A 460 -1.64 19.03 -23.97
N SER A 461 -2.78 18.46 -23.59
CA SER A 461 -2.99 17.00 -23.51
C SER A 461 -3.43 16.41 -24.85
N VAL A 462 -3.98 17.20 -25.77
CA VAL A 462 -4.45 16.71 -27.07
C VAL A 462 -3.29 16.12 -27.87
N GLY A 463 -3.44 14.86 -28.29
CA GLY A 463 -2.44 14.17 -29.11
C GLY A 463 -1.19 13.69 -28.36
N THR A 464 -1.13 13.86 -27.04
CA THR A 464 0.01 13.39 -26.23
C THR A 464 0.15 11.87 -26.25
N SER A 465 1.37 11.39 -26.11
CA SER A 465 1.69 9.97 -25.92
C SER A 465 1.59 9.52 -24.46
N ASN A 466 1.56 10.46 -23.50
CA ASN A 466 1.34 10.14 -22.10
C ASN A 466 -0.17 10.03 -21.81
N LEU A 467 -0.68 8.81 -21.84
CA LEU A 467 -2.12 8.52 -21.71
C LEU A 467 -2.59 8.38 -20.26
N HIS A 468 -1.71 8.56 -19.27
CA HIS A 468 -2.07 8.43 -17.86
C HIS A 468 -3.21 9.39 -17.48
N SER A 469 -3.15 10.66 -17.89
CA SER A 469 -4.23 11.62 -17.59
C SER A 469 -5.55 11.24 -18.23
N TYR A 470 -5.54 10.64 -19.43
CA TYR A 470 -6.77 10.15 -20.06
C TYR A 470 -7.38 8.99 -19.26
N ALA A 471 -6.55 8.07 -18.77
CA ALA A 471 -6.99 6.97 -17.93
C ALA A 471 -7.47 7.45 -16.54
N HIS A 472 -6.82 8.47 -15.97
CA HIS A 472 -7.19 9.10 -14.70
C HIS A 472 -8.58 9.74 -14.79
N GLU A 473 -8.80 10.60 -15.79
CA GLU A 473 -10.10 11.27 -15.98
C GLU A 473 -11.21 10.25 -16.30
N LEU A 474 -10.91 9.22 -17.11
CA LEU A 474 -11.85 8.13 -17.36
C LEU A 474 -12.16 7.36 -16.07
N GLY A 475 -11.17 7.13 -15.21
CA GLY A 475 -11.36 6.55 -13.88
C GLY A 475 -12.39 7.31 -13.04
N HIS A 476 -12.37 8.65 -13.06
CA HIS A 476 -13.39 9.47 -12.38
C HIS A 476 -14.79 9.23 -12.94
N THR A 477 -14.97 9.21 -14.26
CA THR A 477 -16.28 8.92 -14.86
C THR A 477 -16.77 7.49 -14.58
N LEU A 478 -15.85 6.58 -14.24
CA LEU A 478 -16.13 5.20 -13.82
C LEU A 478 -16.22 5.05 -12.30
N GLY A 479 -16.45 6.14 -11.56
CA GLY A 479 -16.77 6.10 -10.12
C GLY A 479 -15.56 6.09 -9.20
N LEU A 480 -14.34 6.33 -9.70
CA LEU A 480 -13.14 6.34 -8.86
C LEU A 480 -12.87 7.74 -8.30
N ASP A 481 -12.74 7.83 -6.98
CA ASP A 481 -12.20 9.01 -6.30
C ASP A 481 -10.67 8.92 -6.16
N HIS A 482 -10.04 10.04 -5.83
CA HIS A 482 -8.63 10.07 -5.51
C HIS A 482 -8.30 9.25 -4.27
N THR A 483 -7.10 8.65 -4.25
CA THR A 483 -6.71 7.69 -3.21
C THR A 483 -6.56 8.28 -1.82
N TRP A 484 -6.43 9.62 -1.70
CA TRP A 484 -6.26 10.35 -0.44
C TRP A 484 -7.53 11.06 0.05
N VAL A 485 -8.66 10.97 -0.66
CA VAL A 485 -9.89 11.68 -0.28
C VAL A 485 -10.54 10.98 0.91
N THR A 486 -10.56 11.65 2.06
CA THR A 486 -11.01 11.08 3.33
C THR A 486 -12.52 11.19 3.53
N GLU A 487 -13.04 10.44 4.51
CA GLU A 487 -14.41 10.62 5.00
C GLU A 487 -14.64 12.04 5.54
N GLU A 488 -13.63 12.65 6.16
CA GLU A 488 -13.71 14.02 6.66
C GLU A 488 -13.80 15.04 5.51
N ASP A 489 -13.04 14.86 4.44
CA ASP A 489 -13.10 15.73 3.26
C ASP A 489 -14.49 15.66 2.61
N ASN A 490 -15.02 14.44 2.48
CA ASN A 490 -16.38 14.24 1.99
C ASN A 490 -17.43 14.86 2.92
N ARG A 491 -17.29 14.71 4.25
CA ARG A 491 -18.19 15.34 5.23
C ARG A 491 -18.16 16.87 5.14
N LYS A 492 -16.98 17.49 5.04
CA LYS A 492 -16.85 18.94 4.85
C LYS A 492 -17.53 19.38 3.55
N ARG A 493 -17.30 18.65 2.46
CA ARG A 493 -17.92 18.95 1.17
C ARG A 493 -19.44 18.83 1.21
N LEU A 494 -19.97 17.81 1.88
CA LEU A 494 -21.40 17.64 2.10
C LEU A 494 -22.01 18.81 2.90
N GLN A 495 -21.32 19.31 3.92
CA GLN A 495 -21.77 20.50 4.66
C GLN A 495 -21.76 21.77 3.79
N GLU A 496 -20.78 21.94 2.91
CA GLU A 496 -20.75 23.05 1.95
C GLU A 496 -21.92 22.97 0.97
N ILE A 497 -22.19 21.78 0.46
CA ILE A 497 -23.34 21.48 -0.40
C ILE A 497 -24.65 21.87 0.30
N GLU A 498 -24.84 21.46 1.55
CA GLU A 498 -26.03 21.80 2.33
C GLU A 498 -26.20 23.31 2.52
N LYS A 499 -25.12 24.01 2.85
CA LYS A 499 -25.13 25.48 2.94
C LYS A 499 -25.49 26.14 1.60
N TYR A 500 -24.98 25.60 0.50
CA TYR A 500 -25.27 26.11 -0.84
C TYR A 500 -26.74 25.89 -1.22
N ILE A 501 -27.31 24.72 -0.91
CA ILE A 501 -28.74 24.41 -1.08
C ILE A 501 -29.60 25.45 -0.34
N GLU A 502 -29.33 25.66 0.95
CA GLU A 502 -30.12 26.57 1.78
C GLU A 502 -30.00 28.04 1.31
N LYS A 503 -28.81 28.46 0.89
CA LYS A 503 -28.59 29.79 0.31
C LYS A 503 -29.41 29.99 -0.98
N ASN A 504 -29.46 29.00 -1.87
CA ASN A 504 -30.21 29.10 -3.12
C ASN A 504 -31.73 29.14 -2.87
N LYS A 505 -32.23 28.30 -1.95
CA LYS A 505 -33.64 28.36 -1.52
C LYS A 505 -34.00 29.73 -0.95
N ALA A 506 -33.15 30.28 -0.09
CA ALA A 506 -33.36 31.61 0.50
C ALA A 506 -33.36 32.72 -0.56
N ASN A 507 -32.40 32.72 -1.50
CA ASN A 507 -32.33 33.70 -2.58
C ASN A 507 -33.59 33.70 -3.46
N VAL A 508 -34.08 32.51 -3.84
CA VAL A 508 -35.31 32.40 -4.62
C VAL A 508 -36.51 32.85 -3.82
N LYS A 509 -36.59 32.51 -2.53
CA LYS A 509 -37.66 33.01 -1.66
C LYS A 509 -37.66 34.54 -1.59
N ILE A 510 -36.51 35.18 -1.35
CA ILE A 510 -36.36 36.64 -1.34
C ILE A 510 -36.83 37.25 -2.66
N TYR A 511 -36.41 36.67 -3.79
CA TYR A 511 -36.82 37.13 -5.11
C TYR A 511 -38.35 37.04 -5.29
N LEU A 512 -38.94 35.89 -4.98
CA LEU A 512 -40.39 35.70 -5.10
C LEU A 512 -41.18 36.62 -4.16
N ASP A 513 -40.70 36.83 -2.94
CA ASP A 513 -41.31 37.71 -1.95
C ASP A 513 -41.21 39.19 -2.35
N GLN A 514 -40.07 39.63 -2.88
CA GLN A 514 -39.84 41.01 -3.34
C GLN A 514 -40.85 41.45 -4.40
N TYR A 515 -41.25 40.51 -5.26
CA TYR A 515 -42.13 40.82 -6.37
C TYR A 515 -43.57 40.36 -6.15
N LYS A 516 -43.91 39.68 -5.05
CA LYS A 516 -45.19 38.95 -4.88
C LYS A 516 -46.46 39.73 -5.19
N ASP A 517 -46.45 41.05 -4.93
CA ASP A 517 -47.63 41.92 -5.08
C ASP A 517 -47.82 42.43 -6.51
N LEU A 518 -46.87 42.18 -7.42
CA LEU A 518 -46.99 42.50 -8.84
C LEU A 518 -47.71 41.37 -9.60
N PRO A 519 -48.65 41.69 -10.52
CA PRO A 519 -49.31 40.70 -11.36
C PRO A 519 -48.34 39.93 -12.25
N ASP A 520 -48.61 38.65 -12.50
CA ASP A 520 -47.78 37.83 -13.41
C ASP A 520 -47.69 38.42 -14.81
N SER A 521 -48.73 39.12 -15.28
CA SER A 521 -48.78 39.78 -16.60
C SER A 521 -47.87 41.02 -16.71
N THR A 522 -47.14 41.39 -15.66
CA THR A 522 -46.26 42.57 -15.66
C THR A 522 -45.11 42.39 -16.67
N PRO A 523 -44.95 43.27 -17.69
CA PRO A 523 -43.87 43.15 -18.66
C PRO A 523 -42.49 43.40 -18.04
N VAL A 524 -41.49 42.63 -18.43
CA VAL A 524 -40.10 42.85 -18.01
C VAL A 524 -39.39 43.77 -19.00
N LYS A 525 -38.76 44.83 -18.49
CA LYS A 525 -38.05 45.82 -19.33
C LYS A 525 -37.03 45.14 -20.23
N ASN A 526 -37.02 45.50 -21.52
CA ASN A 526 -36.13 44.96 -22.55
C ASN A 526 -36.23 43.43 -22.75
N SER A 527 -37.38 42.84 -22.47
CA SER A 527 -37.63 41.41 -22.64
C SER A 527 -39.03 41.18 -23.22
N GLN A 528 -39.19 40.09 -23.98
CA GLN A 528 -40.51 39.61 -24.42
C GLN A 528 -41.24 38.83 -23.31
N LYS A 529 -40.63 38.70 -22.12
CA LYS A 529 -41.14 37.91 -20.99
C LYS A 529 -41.95 38.76 -20.01
N THR A 530 -42.88 38.10 -19.36
CA THR A 530 -43.63 38.64 -18.21
C THR A 530 -42.96 38.26 -16.89
N LEU A 531 -43.37 38.90 -15.81
CA LEU A 531 -42.89 38.58 -14.47
C LEU A 531 -43.28 37.14 -14.06
N GLY A 532 -44.45 36.66 -14.50
CA GLY A 532 -44.88 35.27 -14.34
C GLY A 532 -43.90 34.29 -14.98
N ASP A 533 -43.46 34.58 -16.21
CA ASP A 533 -42.45 33.77 -16.91
C ASP A 533 -41.13 33.73 -16.14
N ILE A 534 -40.64 34.89 -15.66
CA ILE A 534 -39.38 34.94 -14.89
C ILE A 534 -39.51 34.21 -13.55
N ARG A 535 -40.64 34.31 -12.85
CA ARG A 535 -40.88 33.57 -11.61
C ARG A 535 -40.87 32.06 -11.86
N GLN A 536 -41.52 31.60 -12.92
CA GLN A 536 -41.53 30.20 -13.31
C GLN A 536 -40.11 29.73 -13.68
N GLU A 537 -39.39 30.47 -14.52
CA GLU A 537 -37.99 30.16 -14.87
C GLU A 537 -37.08 30.10 -13.65
N THR A 538 -37.28 31.00 -12.69
CA THR A 538 -36.49 31.03 -11.44
C THR A 538 -36.76 29.78 -10.60
N LYS A 539 -38.02 29.35 -10.48
CA LYS A 539 -38.40 28.12 -9.77
C LYS A 539 -37.86 26.87 -10.47
N GLU A 540 -37.97 26.80 -11.80
CA GLU A 540 -37.46 25.66 -12.57
C GLU A 540 -35.92 25.59 -12.54
N LYS A 541 -35.22 26.73 -12.67
CA LYS A 541 -33.76 26.78 -12.50
C LYS A 541 -33.34 26.27 -11.13
N LEU A 542 -34.02 26.70 -10.06
CA LEU A 542 -33.75 26.20 -8.71
C LEU A 542 -33.99 24.68 -8.63
N LYS A 543 -35.10 24.19 -9.20
CA LYS A 543 -35.43 22.76 -9.17
C LYS A 543 -34.36 21.92 -9.87
N VAL A 544 -33.84 22.36 -11.01
CA VAL A 544 -32.74 21.70 -11.72
C VAL A 544 -31.48 21.70 -10.86
N VAL A 545 -31.05 22.86 -10.38
CA VAL A 545 -29.86 23.00 -9.53
C VAL A 545 -29.96 22.14 -8.27
N LEU A 546 -31.11 22.13 -7.59
CA LEU A 546 -31.34 21.29 -6.41
C LEU A 546 -31.27 19.81 -6.75
N LYS A 547 -31.83 19.39 -7.88
CA LYS A 547 -31.77 17.99 -8.32
C LYS A 547 -30.31 17.55 -8.55
N ASP A 548 -29.53 18.36 -9.27
CA ASP A 548 -28.13 18.04 -9.58
C ASP A 548 -27.28 17.93 -8.31
N ILE A 549 -27.52 18.82 -7.35
CA ILE A 549 -26.79 18.83 -6.08
C ILE A 549 -27.20 17.68 -5.16
N GLU A 550 -28.48 17.35 -5.09
CA GLU A 550 -28.94 16.17 -4.34
C GLU A 550 -28.39 14.88 -4.96
N ASN A 551 -28.27 14.80 -6.29
CA ASN A 551 -27.59 13.70 -6.98
C ASN A 551 -26.10 13.63 -6.61
N GLU A 552 -25.38 14.77 -6.58
CA GLU A 552 -23.98 14.82 -6.11
C GLU A 552 -23.88 14.32 -4.65
N LYS A 553 -24.76 14.79 -3.76
CA LYS A 553 -24.80 14.38 -2.35
C LYS A 553 -25.03 12.88 -2.20
N ALA A 554 -26.01 12.31 -2.91
CA ALA A 554 -26.30 10.89 -2.90
C ALA A 554 -25.10 10.06 -3.42
N SER A 555 -24.47 10.52 -4.50
CA SER A 555 -23.30 9.86 -5.09
C SER A 555 -22.11 9.89 -4.13
N ARG A 556 -21.79 11.02 -3.51
CA ARG A 556 -20.69 11.13 -2.54
C ARG A 556 -20.83 10.14 -1.37
N LEU A 557 -22.04 9.99 -0.84
CA LEU A 557 -22.31 9.03 0.24
C LEU A 557 -22.06 7.58 -0.18
N LYS A 558 -22.25 7.25 -1.46
CA LYS A 558 -22.00 5.92 -2.03
C LYS A 558 -20.49 5.62 -2.18
N PHE A 559 -19.66 6.62 -2.49
CA PHE A 559 -18.24 6.42 -2.84
C PHE A 559 -17.23 6.86 -1.78
N VAL A 560 -17.67 7.19 -0.55
CA VAL A 560 -16.73 7.51 0.54
C VAL A 560 -15.76 6.34 0.74
N SER A 561 -14.49 6.57 0.38
CA SER A 561 -13.46 5.56 0.56
C SER A 561 -13.21 5.34 2.05
N LYS A 562 -13.27 4.09 2.48
CA LYS A 562 -12.91 3.68 3.85
C LYS A 562 -11.41 3.48 4.04
N LYS A 563 -10.63 3.55 2.95
CA LYS A 563 -9.19 3.30 2.92
C LYS A 563 -8.54 4.38 2.08
N THR A 564 -7.93 5.34 2.75
CA THR A 564 -7.16 6.41 2.12
C THR A 564 -5.66 6.15 2.25
N PHE A 565 -4.92 6.72 1.31
CA PHE A 565 -3.48 6.67 1.25
C PHE A 565 -2.94 8.09 1.24
N ASN A 566 -1.72 8.27 1.75
CA ASN A 566 -1.02 9.53 1.63
C ASN A 566 -0.94 9.95 0.15
N LYS A 567 -1.24 11.22 -0.12
CA LYS A 567 -1.21 11.77 -1.47
C LYS A 567 0.17 11.62 -2.11
N ALA A 568 0.22 11.24 -3.38
CA ALA A 568 1.44 11.09 -4.18
C ALA A 568 2.42 10.02 -3.64
N THR A 569 1.90 8.91 -3.11
CA THR A 569 2.72 7.84 -2.50
C THR A 569 2.47 6.44 -3.07
N THR A 570 1.50 6.29 -3.97
CA THR A 570 1.10 5.01 -4.55
C THR A 570 1.31 5.00 -6.05
N ASP A 571 1.38 3.80 -6.63
CA ASP A 571 1.36 3.57 -8.07
C ASP A 571 -0.07 3.44 -8.63
N ASN A 572 -1.08 3.87 -7.86
CA ASN A 572 -2.46 3.86 -8.29
C ASN A 572 -2.67 4.93 -9.36
N ILE A 573 -3.49 4.63 -10.37
CA ILE A 573 -3.80 5.61 -11.44
C ILE A 573 -4.56 6.82 -10.90
N MET A 574 -5.31 6.65 -9.81
CA MET A 574 -6.02 7.74 -9.14
C MET A 574 -5.13 8.51 -8.16
N ASP A 575 -3.83 8.20 -8.09
CA ASP A 575 -2.90 8.98 -7.29
C ASP A 575 -2.39 10.22 -8.05
N TYR A 576 -1.85 11.24 -7.36
CA TYR A 576 -1.21 12.38 -8.02
C TYR A 576 0.25 12.10 -8.37
N PRO A 577 0.75 12.67 -9.48
CA PRO A 577 2.18 12.62 -9.82
C PRO A 577 3.04 13.49 -8.87
N GLY A 578 2.42 14.34 -8.06
CA GLY A 578 3.05 15.23 -7.11
C GLY A 578 2.16 16.41 -6.74
N TYR A 579 2.63 17.24 -5.82
CA TYR A 579 1.99 18.50 -5.46
C TYR A 579 3.02 19.44 -4.82
N ASP A 580 2.70 20.73 -4.80
CA ASP A 580 3.54 21.76 -4.18
C ASP A 580 2.89 22.21 -2.86
N LEU A 581 3.70 22.35 -1.82
CA LEU A 581 3.30 22.85 -0.51
C LEU A 581 3.32 24.40 -0.48
N PRO A 582 2.59 25.05 0.43
CA PRO A 582 2.54 26.52 0.51
C PRO A 582 3.90 27.20 0.76
N ASP A 583 4.86 26.48 1.34
CA ASP A 583 6.23 26.94 1.56
C ASP A 583 7.14 26.80 0.32
N GLY A 584 6.59 26.32 -0.80
CA GLY A 584 7.31 26.06 -2.04
C GLY A 584 7.96 24.67 -2.12
N THR A 585 7.84 23.84 -1.08
CA THR A 585 8.36 22.47 -1.09
C THR A 585 7.60 21.62 -2.11
N LYS A 586 8.35 20.91 -2.97
CA LYS A 586 7.81 20.10 -4.07
C LYS A 586 7.78 18.63 -3.68
N ILE A 587 6.59 18.07 -3.48
CA ILE A 587 6.39 16.63 -3.29
C ILE A 587 6.17 15.99 -4.65
N ARG A 588 6.89 14.91 -4.94
CA ARG A 588 6.81 14.20 -6.22
C ARG A 588 6.57 12.72 -5.95
N ASN A 589 5.65 12.14 -6.72
CA ASN A 589 5.41 10.71 -6.71
C ASN A 589 6.48 10.03 -7.57
N TYR A 590 7.18 9.07 -7.00
CA TYR A 590 8.19 8.29 -7.73
C TYR A 590 7.56 7.19 -8.60
N PHE A 591 6.26 6.93 -8.43
CA PHE A 591 5.51 5.99 -9.25
C PHE A 591 4.87 6.68 -10.47
N SER A 592 4.70 5.92 -11.55
CA SER A 592 4.14 6.39 -12.82
C SER A 592 2.64 6.14 -12.99
N GLY A 593 1.95 5.71 -11.91
CA GLY A 593 0.50 5.46 -11.91
C GLY A 593 0.08 4.39 -12.93
N VAL A 594 0.19 3.12 -12.56
CA VAL A 594 0.05 1.97 -13.47
C VAL A 594 -0.99 0.95 -13.04
N SER A 595 -1.58 1.10 -11.84
CA SER A 595 -2.46 0.07 -11.29
C SER A 595 -3.77 0.60 -10.72
N PHE A 596 -4.74 -0.30 -10.67
CA PHE A 596 -5.95 -0.17 -9.88
C PHE A 596 -6.01 -1.30 -8.85
N TRP A 597 -6.59 -1.03 -7.68
CA TRP A 597 -6.88 -2.04 -6.68
C TRP A 597 -8.13 -2.85 -7.05
N LYS A 598 -8.25 -4.05 -6.48
CA LYS A 598 -9.37 -4.96 -6.74
C LYS A 598 -10.74 -4.34 -6.43
N TRP A 599 -10.85 -3.52 -5.39
CA TRP A 599 -12.11 -2.82 -5.10
C TRP A 599 -12.44 -1.74 -6.14
N GLN A 600 -11.43 -1.09 -6.73
CA GLN A 600 -11.65 -0.14 -7.83
C GLN A 600 -12.11 -0.88 -9.09
N TRP A 601 -11.60 -2.08 -9.36
CA TRP A 601 -12.11 -2.91 -10.47
C TRP A 601 -13.62 -3.15 -10.33
N ILE A 602 -14.09 -3.47 -9.12
CA ILE A 602 -15.52 -3.68 -8.85
C ILE A 602 -16.32 -2.40 -9.04
N ILE A 603 -15.84 -1.27 -8.51
CA ILE A 603 -16.51 0.03 -8.65
C ILE A 603 -16.72 0.37 -10.14
N MET A 604 -15.66 0.33 -10.95
CA MET A 604 -15.75 0.65 -12.38
C MET A 604 -16.73 -0.27 -13.12
N ARG A 605 -16.70 -1.58 -12.84
CA ARG A 605 -17.63 -2.54 -13.46
C ARG A 605 -19.10 -2.26 -13.10
N ASN A 606 -19.36 -1.86 -11.86
CA ASN A 606 -20.70 -1.53 -11.39
C ASN A 606 -21.21 -0.25 -12.05
N GLU A 607 -20.36 0.78 -12.18
CA GLU A 607 -20.72 2.05 -12.83
C GLU A 607 -21.01 1.87 -14.31
N ILE A 608 -20.21 1.06 -15.03
CA ILE A 608 -20.52 0.71 -16.42
C ILE A 608 -21.90 0.06 -16.51
N THR A 609 -22.21 -0.89 -15.63
CA THR A 609 -23.50 -1.59 -15.65
C THR A 609 -24.67 -0.64 -15.35
N ALA A 610 -24.46 0.35 -14.49
CA ALA A 610 -25.49 1.31 -14.12
C ALA A 610 -25.75 2.36 -15.21
N TYR A 611 -24.70 2.86 -15.90
CA TYR A 611 -24.81 4.08 -16.70
C TYR A 611 -24.35 3.96 -18.16
N TYR A 612 -23.38 3.09 -18.48
CA TYR A 612 -22.68 3.13 -19.79
C TYR A 612 -22.79 1.84 -20.61
N GLY A 613 -23.20 0.74 -19.99
CA GLY A 613 -23.19 -0.59 -20.56
C GLY A 613 -24.41 -0.90 -21.44
N GLU A 614 -24.18 -1.83 -22.36
CA GLU A 614 -25.19 -2.63 -23.06
C GLU A 614 -25.77 -3.73 -22.17
#